data_AF-A0A382WSI9-F1
#
_entry.id   AF-A0A382WSI9-F1
#
_cell.length_a   1.000
_cell.length_b   1.000
_cell.length_c   1.000
_cell.angle_alpha   90.00
_cell.angle_beta   90.00
_cell.angle_gamma   90.00
#
_symmetry.space_group_name_H-M   'P 1'
#
loop_
_entity.id
_entity.type
_entity.pdbx_description
1 polymer ?
#
loop_
_entity_poly.entity_id
_entity_poly.type
_entity_poly.pdbx_seq_one_letter_code
_entity_poly.pdbx_strand_id
1 'polypeptide(L)'
;MYNILSEAILECNAKCISLSGGLDSSILACLLHKKNISAICIISKESPGNDLTFSQVIAKKFSIPIKIKMVDIDELLSAVNETIKILKVFNDIEIRNAVVMYLSLQTVKKNGFSSVITGDGADELFAGYNFWLKMNDNEIQNDLKRIRKIMHFPTQKIGKKLGIKVESPFLSKKVMDFAKSLPLDYKINK
;
A
#
# COMPACT_ATOMS: atom_id res chain seq x y z
N MET A 1 8.35 -16.86 3.54
CA MET A 1 7.93 -15.48 3.19
C MET A 1 8.94 -14.73 2.33
N TYR A 2 10.16 -14.47 2.80
CA TYR A 2 11.18 -13.67 2.06
C TYR A 2 11.36 -14.11 0.60
N ASN A 3 11.65 -15.39 0.34
CA ASN A 3 11.85 -15.90 -1.02
C ASN A 3 10.60 -15.72 -1.89
N ILE A 4 9.42 -16.01 -1.35
CA ILE A 4 8.15 -15.94 -2.07
C ILE A 4 7.82 -14.50 -2.48
N LEU A 5 7.99 -13.54 -1.56
CA LEU A 5 7.76 -12.13 -1.86
C LEU A 5 8.83 -11.58 -2.81
N SER A 6 10.09 -12.04 -2.68
CA SER A 6 11.17 -11.67 -3.59
C SER A 6 10.87 -12.13 -5.01
N GLU A 7 10.38 -13.36 -5.20
CA GLU A 7 9.91 -13.86 -6.49
C GLU A 7 8.75 -13.03 -7.05
N ALA A 8 7.75 -12.72 -6.23
CA ALA A 8 6.63 -11.87 -6.65
C ALA A 8 7.10 -10.47 -7.10
N ILE A 9 8.12 -9.92 -6.43
CA ILE A 9 8.76 -8.66 -6.82
C ILE A 9 9.53 -8.79 -8.14
N LEU A 10 10.12 -9.95 -8.45
CA LEU A 10 10.79 -10.15 -9.74
C LEU A 10 9.82 -9.99 -10.92
N GLU A 11 8.57 -10.39 -10.74
CA GLU A 11 7.48 -10.23 -11.73
C GLU A 11 7.01 -8.77 -11.89
N CYS A 12 7.36 -7.88 -10.95
CA CYS A 12 7.08 -6.45 -11.06
C CYS A 12 8.05 -5.72 -11.99
N ASN A 13 7.49 -4.88 -12.86
CA ASN A 13 8.21 -4.08 -13.85
C ASN A 13 8.26 -2.59 -13.48
N ALA A 14 7.39 -2.17 -12.55
CA ALA A 14 7.33 -0.77 -12.14
C ALA A 14 8.67 -0.28 -11.55
N LYS A 15 9.07 0.91 -12.00
CA LYS A 15 10.27 1.63 -11.52
C LYS A 15 9.98 2.66 -10.44
N CYS A 16 8.76 2.68 -9.94
CA CYS A 16 8.33 3.57 -8.86
C CYS A 16 7.61 2.76 -7.77
N ILE A 17 7.80 3.13 -6.51
CA ILE A 17 7.06 2.62 -5.35
C ILE A 17 6.35 3.76 -4.60
N SER A 18 5.14 3.50 -4.11
CA SER A 18 4.49 4.35 -3.11
C SER A 18 5.02 3.96 -1.72
N LEU A 19 5.85 4.81 -1.11
CA LEU A 19 6.57 4.53 0.13
C LEU A 19 6.02 5.38 1.29
N SER A 20 5.18 4.79 2.13
CA SER A 20 4.62 5.45 3.32
C SER A 20 5.57 5.46 4.52
N GLY A 21 6.54 4.54 4.56
CA GLY A 21 7.36 4.29 5.75
C GLY A 21 6.75 3.28 6.74
N GLY A 22 5.51 2.82 6.48
CA GLY A 22 4.93 1.66 7.16
C GLY A 22 5.66 0.36 6.85
N LEU A 23 5.36 -0.70 7.60
CA LEU A 23 6.06 -1.99 7.51
C LEU A 23 6.04 -2.56 6.08
N ASP A 24 4.87 -2.59 5.44
CA ASP A 24 4.69 -3.27 4.15
C ASP A 24 5.47 -2.59 3.03
N SER A 25 5.31 -1.28 2.91
CA SER A 25 6.05 -0.49 1.90
C SER A 25 7.55 -0.50 2.18
N SER A 26 7.96 -0.60 3.45
CA SER A 26 9.37 -0.72 3.86
C SER A 26 9.99 -2.08 3.51
N ILE A 27 9.24 -3.17 3.67
CA ILE A 27 9.66 -4.51 3.21
C ILE A 27 9.83 -4.51 1.70
N LEU A 28 8.87 -3.92 0.97
CA LEU A 28 8.98 -3.81 -0.49
C LEU A 28 10.18 -2.95 -0.90
N ALA A 29 10.40 -1.79 -0.27
CA ALA A 29 11.57 -0.95 -0.51
C ALA A 29 12.89 -1.71 -0.27
N CYS A 30 12.97 -2.47 0.83
CA CYS A 30 14.11 -3.33 1.15
C CYS A 30 14.37 -4.38 0.07
N LEU A 31 13.33 -4.97 -0.54
CA LEU A 31 13.50 -5.97 -1.59
C LEU A 31 13.75 -5.36 -2.98
N LEU A 32 13.25 -4.15 -3.22
CA LEU A 32 13.33 -3.45 -4.50
C LEU A 32 14.59 -2.61 -4.69
N HIS A 33 15.36 -2.32 -3.63
CA HIS A 33 16.50 -1.39 -3.71
C HIS A 33 17.51 -1.72 -4.82
N LYS A 34 17.67 -3.00 -5.18
CA LYS A 34 18.56 -3.44 -6.26
C LYS A 34 18.00 -3.23 -7.68
N LYS A 35 16.72 -2.85 -7.82
CA LYS A 35 16.03 -2.68 -9.12
C LYS A 35 16.10 -1.25 -9.68
N ASN A 36 16.88 -0.35 -9.07
CA ASN A 36 17.02 1.07 -9.43
C ASN A 36 15.64 1.75 -9.55
N ILE A 37 14.92 1.79 -8.45
CA ILE A 37 13.57 2.36 -8.36
C ILE A 37 13.59 3.76 -7.73
N SER A 38 12.56 4.55 -8.00
CA SER A 38 12.26 5.79 -7.28
C SER A 38 11.08 5.61 -6.33
N ALA A 39 11.02 6.38 -5.27
CA ALA A 39 9.91 6.36 -4.31
C ALA A 39 9.11 7.67 -4.35
N ILE A 40 7.80 7.58 -4.13
CA ILE A 40 6.91 8.70 -3.90
C ILE A 40 6.25 8.52 -2.54
N CYS A 41 6.18 9.60 -1.77
CA CYS A 41 5.48 9.64 -0.49
C CYS A 41 4.58 10.89 -0.46
N ILE A 42 3.35 10.72 0.02
CA ILE A 42 2.39 11.80 0.20
C ILE A 42 2.33 12.14 1.69
N ILE A 43 2.51 13.41 2.03
CA ILE A 43 2.51 13.89 3.42
C ILE A 43 1.58 15.10 3.52
N SER A 44 0.66 15.11 4.50
CA SER A 44 -0.13 16.30 4.82
C SER A 44 0.74 17.36 5.48
N LYS A 45 0.60 18.62 5.06
CA LYS A 45 1.32 19.76 5.67
C LYS A 45 0.87 20.01 7.11
N GLU A 46 -0.41 19.80 7.37
CA GLU A 46 -1.07 20.07 8.64
C GLU A 46 -0.75 19.00 9.68
N SER A 47 -0.51 17.77 9.24
CA SER A 47 -0.11 16.67 10.11
C SER A 47 0.89 15.76 9.38
N PRO A 48 2.19 16.08 9.43
CA PRO A 48 3.21 15.28 8.77
C PRO A 48 3.34 13.86 9.33
N GLY A 49 2.95 13.67 10.61
CA GLY A 49 3.01 12.40 11.31
C GLY A 49 4.41 11.79 11.33
N ASN A 50 4.47 10.48 11.62
CA ASN A 50 5.72 9.73 11.59
C ASN A 50 6.09 9.22 10.18
N ASP A 51 5.14 9.23 9.25
CA ASP A 51 5.31 8.75 7.88
C ASP A 51 6.43 9.51 7.14
N LEU A 52 6.53 10.83 7.36
CA LEU A 52 7.62 11.63 6.81
C LEU A 52 8.98 11.11 7.27
N THR A 53 9.14 10.94 8.59
CA THR A 53 10.39 10.48 9.19
C THR A 53 10.73 9.06 8.72
N PHE A 54 9.77 8.13 8.78
CA PHE A 54 10.04 6.73 8.45
C PHE A 54 10.28 6.52 6.95
N SER A 55 9.52 7.19 6.07
CA SER A 55 9.75 7.11 4.64
C SER A 55 11.15 7.62 4.26
N GLN A 56 11.62 8.71 4.87
CA GLN A 56 12.97 9.23 4.68
C GLN A 56 14.05 8.28 5.22
N VAL A 57 13.86 7.71 6.42
CA VAL A 57 14.79 6.75 7.02
C VAL A 57 14.96 5.53 6.12
N ILE A 58 13.85 4.97 5.64
CA ILE A 58 13.85 3.78 4.77
C ILE A 58 14.47 4.08 3.41
N ALA A 59 14.09 5.21 2.79
CA ALA A 59 14.68 5.65 1.54
C ALA A 59 16.20 5.85 1.66
N LYS A 60 16.67 6.51 2.73
CA LYS A 60 18.10 6.71 3.00
C LYS A 60 18.82 5.37 3.21
N LYS A 61 18.25 4.47 4.02
CA LYS A 61 18.83 3.15 4.35
C LYS A 61 19.09 2.31 3.11
N PHE A 62 18.20 2.40 2.11
CA PHE A 62 18.28 1.61 0.88
C PHE A 62 18.74 2.42 -0.34
N SER A 63 19.18 3.66 -0.13
CA SER A 63 19.62 4.58 -1.19
C SER A 63 18.60 4.74 -2.33
N ILE A 64 17.31 4.77 -2.00
CA ILE A 64 16.21 4.96 -2.94
C ILE A 64 15.92 6.46 -3.06
N PRO A 65 15.99 7.07 -4.26
CA PRO A 65 15.57 8.45 -4.46
C PRO A 65 14.09 8.60 -4.11
N ILE A 66 13.77 9.46 -3.14
CA ILE A 66 12.40 9.68 -2.68
C ILE A 66 11.92 11.09 -3.00
N LYS A 67 10.72 11.19 -3.58
CA LYS A 67 9.98 12.43 -3.77
C LYS A 67 8.90 12.53 -2.69
N ILE A 68 9.10 13.44 -1.73
CA ILE A 68 8.06 13.81 -0.78
C ILE A 68 7.16 14.87 -1.42
N LYS A 69 5.87 14.59 -1.51
CA LYS A 69 4.84 15.54 -1.95
C LYS A 69 4.05 15.99 -0.72
N MET A 70 4.33 17.22 -0.30
CA MET A 70 3.52 17.91 0.71
C MET A 70 2.19 18.36 0.09
N VAL A 71 1.10 18.03 0.76
CA VAL A 71 -0.28 18.30 0.34
C VAL A 71 -0.96 19.14 1.41
N ASP A 72 -1.58 20.25 1.01
CA ASP A 72 -2.41 21.06 1.91
C ASP A 72 -3.87 20.58 1.90
N ILE A 73 -4.65 21.13 2.82
CA ILE A 73 -6.07 20.84 2.97
C ILE A 73 -6.88 21.06 1.67
N ASP A 74 -6.58 22.09 0.88
CA ASP A 74 -7.32 22.39 -0.34
C ASP A 74 -7.06 21.34 -1.42
N GLU A 75 -5.79 20.93 -1.61
CA GLU A 75 -5.43 19.84 -2.51
C GLU A 75 -6.02 18.50 -2.02
N LEU A 76 -6.10 18.28 -0.70
CA LEU A 76 -6.72 17.10 -0.11
C LEU A 76 -8.23 17.06 -0.37
N LEU A 77 -8.95 18.17 -0.16
CA LEU A 77 -10.39 18.27 -0.41
C LEU A 77 -10.73 18.09 -1.89
N SER A 78 -9.90 18.64 -2.79
CA SER A 78 -10.03 18.40 -4.23
C SER A 78 -9.81 16.91 -4.57
N ALA A 79 -8.80 16.28 -3.97
CA ALA A 79 -8.54 14.85 -4.12
C ALA A 79 -9.69 13.98 -3.60
N VAL A 80 -10.35 14.36 -2.50
CA VAL A 80 -11.56 13.68 -1.99
C VAL A 80 -12.65 13.68 -3.06
N ASN A 81 -12.95 14.84 -3.64
CA ASN A 81 -13.99 14.96 -4.67
C ASN A 81 -13.70 14.09 -5.89
N GLU A 82 -12.45 14.10 -6.37
CA GLU A 82 -12.06 13.25 -7.50
C GLU A 82 -12.09 11.76 -7.15
N THR A 83 -11.62 11.40 -5.95
CA THR A 83 -11.65 10.01 -5.48
C THR A 83 -13.08 9.46 -5.41
N ILE A 84 -14.03 10.25 -4.88
CA ILE A 84 -15.45 9.88 -4.85
C ILE A 84 -16.00 9.71 -6.27
N LYS A 85 -15.68 10.61 -7.22
CA LYS A 85 -16.12 10.49 -8.63
C LYS A 85 -15.62 9.20 -9.28
N ILE A 86 -14.39 8.79 -8.98
CA ILE A 86 -13.78 7.59 -9.54
C ILE A 86 -14.38 6.33 -8.91
N LEU A 87 -14.42 6.28 -7.58
CA LEU A 87 -14.80 5.09 -6.85
C LEU A 87 -16.32 4.89 -6.79
N LYS A 88 -17.09 5.99 -6.80
CA LYS A 88 -18.55 6.04 -6.59
C LYS A 88 -18.97 5.44 -5.25
N VAL A 89 -18.18 5.71 -4.21
CA VAL A 89 -18.42 5.27 -2.82
C VAL A 89 -18.37 6.48 -1.90
N PHE A 90 -19.08 6.42 -0.78
CA PHE A 90 -19.16 7.48 0.23
C PHE A 90 -18.78 6.98 1.64
N ASN A 91 -18.27 5.75 1.76
CA ASN A 91 -17.75 5.27 3.02
C ASN A 91 -16.51 6.10 3.41
N ASP A 92 -16.53 6.68 4.60
CA ASP A 92 -15.54 7.64 5.06
C ASP A 92 -14.16 7.01 5.28
N ILE A 93 -14.10 5.79 5.81
CA ILE A 93 -12.85 5.04 5.99
C ILE A 93 -12.21 4.71 4.63
N GLU A 94 -13.00 4.21 3.69
CA GLU A 94 -12.52 3.86 2.35
C GLU A 94 -12.02 5.10 1.60
N ILE A 95 -12.79 6.19 1.62
CA ILE A 95 -12.40 7.45 0.96
C ILE A 95 -11.13 8.03 1.60
N ARG A 96 -11.03 8.02 2.93
CA ARG A 96 -9.85 8.51 3.66
C ARG A 96 -8.57 7.79 3.20
N ASN A 97 -8.62 6.47 3.07
CA ASN A 97 -7.47 5.67 2.64
C ASN A 97 -7.19 5.86 1.13
N ALA A 98 -8.25 5.87 0.31
CA ALA A 98 -8.12 5.95 -1.14
C ALA A 98 -7.62 7.31 -1.64
N VAL A 99 -7.91 8.41 -0.94
CA VAL A 99 -7.46 9.76 -1.29
C VAL A 99 -5.94 9.87 -1.31
N VAL A 100 -5.26 9.27 -0.33
CA VAL A 100 -3.79 9.27 -0.27
C VAL A 100 -3.23 8.53 -1.50
N MET A 101 -3.86 7.41 -1.87
CA MET A 101 -3.46 6.66 -3.06
C MET A 101 -3.78 7.39 -4.37
N TYR A 102 -4.88 8.14 -4.45
CA TYR A 102 -5.17 9.01 -5.59
C TYR A 102 -4.07 10.07 -5.77
N LEU A 103 -3.70 10.77 -4.69
CA LEU A 103 -2.62 11.76 -4.69
C LEU A 103 -1.27 11.13 -5.07
N SER A 104 -0.98 9.94 -4.53
CA SER A 104 0.23 9.18 -4.86
C SER A 104 0.28 8.85 -6.35
N LEU A 105 -0.78 8.26 -6.91
CA LEU A 105 -0.86 7.90 -8.33
C LEU A 105 -0.82 9.12 -9.26
N GLN A 106 -1.45 10.22 -8.88
CA GLN A 106 -1.35 11.48 -9.62
C GLN A 106 0.09 12.01 -9.62
N THR A 107 0.79 11.89 -8.49
CA THR A 107 2.20 12.28 -8.35
C THR A 107 3.11 11.35 -9.16
N VAL A 108 2.86 10.04 -9.16
CA VAL A 108 3.55 9.04 -10.01
C VAL A 108 3.48 9.47 -11.46
N LYS A 109 2.26 9.77 -11.94
CA LYS A 109 2.02 10.23 -13.31
C LYS A 109 2.77 11.52 -13.65
N LYS A 110 2.68 12.53 -12.76
CA LYS A 110 3.35 13.83 -12.92
C LYS A 110 4.88 13.72 -12.97
N ASN A 111 5.46 12.67 -12.37
CA ASN A 111 6.90 12.41 -12.40
C ASN A 111 7.32 11.46 -13.54
N GLY A 112 6.45 11.25 -14.54
CA GLY A 112 6.80 10.52 -15.76
C GLY A 112 6.73 8.99 -15.65
N PHE A 113 6.23 8.45 -14.53
CA PHE A 113 6.03 7.01 -14.38
C PHE A 113 4.65 6.61 -14.89
N SER A 114 4.58 5.47 -15.58
CA SER A 114 3.34 4.84 -16.05
C SER A 114 2.86 3.68 -15.16
N SER A 115 3.63 3.34 -14.12
CA SER A 115 3.34 2.22 -13.23
C SER A 115 3.95 2.44 -11.84
N VAL A 116 3.31 1.90 -10.80
CA VAL A 116 3.77 1.99 -9.40
C VAL A 116 3.59 0.68 -8.66
N ILE A 117 4.50 0.40 -7.72
CA ILE A 117 4.40 -0.70 -6.76
C ILE A 117 3.73 -0.20 -5.48
N THR A 118 2.77 -0.97 -4.96
CA THR A 118 2.07 -0.68 -3.70
C THR A 118 2.13 -1.85 -2.72
N GLY A 119 1.95 -1.53 -1.44
CA GLY A 119 1.84 -2.52 -0.35
C GLY A 119 0.44 -3.11 -0.18
N ASP A 120 -0.49 -2.84 -1.11
CA ASP A 120 -1.89 -3.29 -1.01
C ASP A 120 -1.98 -4.81 -0.77
N GLY A 121 -2.83 -5.22 0.17
CA GLY A 121 -3.10 -6.63 0.49
C GLY A 121 -2.31 -7.20 1.66
N ALA A 122 -1.27 -6.52 2.16
CA ALA A 122 -0.46 -7.03 3.25
C ALA A 122 -1.27 -7.22 4.54
N ASP A 123 -1.98 -6.18 4.98
CA ASP A 123 -2.79 -6.20 6.19
C ASP A 123 -3.91 -7.25 6.13
N GLU A 124 -4.59 -7.39 4.99
CA GLU A 124 -5.68 -8.35 4.79
C GLU A 124 -5.18 -9.81 4.77
N LEU A 125 -3.96 -10.04 4.29
CA LEU A 125 -3.38 -11.38 4.20
C LEU A 125 -2.78 -11.83 5.53
N PHE A 126 -2.10 -10.92 6.24
CA PHE A 126 -1.29 -11.21 7.42
C PHE A 126 -1.88 -10.68 8.74
N ALA A 127 -3.12 -10.18 8.72
CA ALA A 127 -3.82 -9.66 9.90
C ALA A 127 -3.10 -8.48 10.56
N GLY A 128 -2.72 -7.47 9.76
CA GLY A 128 -1.93 -6.33 10.23
C GLY A 128 -2.71 -5.24 11.00
N TYR A 129 -4.04 -5.27 11.00
CA TYR A 129 -4.85 -4.27 11.70
C TYR A 129 -4.95 -4.49 13.22
N ASN A 130 -4.73 -3.45 14.01
CA ASN A 130 -4.76 -3.53 15.47
C ASN A 130 -6.08 -4.04 16.08
N PHE A 131 -7.20 -3.94 15.36
CA PHE A 131 -8.49 -4.44 15.88
C PHE A 131 -8.50 -5.96 16.05
N TRP A 132 -7.65 -6.70 15.33
CA TRP A 132 -7.52 -8.15 15.47
C TRP A 132 -7.10 -8.59 16.88
N LEU A 133 -6.29 -7.77 17.57
CA LEU A 133 -5.80 -8.06 18.93
C LEU A 133 -6.92 -8.15 19.96
N LYS A 134 -8.10 -7.58 19.66
CA LYS A 134 -9.25 -7.57 20.56
C LYS A 134 -10.22 -8.73 20.33
N MET A 135 -9.95 -9.59 19.33
CA MET A 135 -10.83 -10.67 18.91
C MET A 135 -10.30 -12.03 19.38
N ASN A 136 -11.20 -13.01 19.50
CA ASN A 136 -10.81 -14.40 19.74
C ASN A 136 -10.41 -15.11 18.44
N ASP A 137 -9.73 -16.25 18.55
CA ASP A 137 -9.10 -16.91 17.41
C ASP A 137 -10.11 -17.40 16.37
N ASN A 138 -11.31 -17.81 16.81
CA ASN A 138 -12.39 -18.23 15.90
C ASN A 138 -12.96 -17.04 15.12
N GLU A 139 -13.17 -15.91 15.78
CA GLU A 139 -13.60 -14.66 15.13
C GLU A 139 -12.60 -14.24 14.06
N ILE A 140 -11.31 -14.20 14.41
CA ILE A 140 -10.25 -13.79 13.49
C ILE A 140 -10.19 -14.74 12.28
N GLN A 141 -10.24 -16.05 12.49
CA GLN A 141 -10.20 -17.00 11.38
C GLN A 141 -11.39 -16.83 10.43
N ASN A 142 -12.60 -16.62 10.97
CA ASN A 142 -13.80 -16.41 10.17
C ASN A 142 -13.73 -15.09 9.40
N ASP A 143 -13.28 -14.01 10.03
CA ASP A 143 -13.16 -12.72 9.38
C ASP A 143 -12.02 -12.68 8.35
N LEU A 144 -10.88 -13.32 8.60
CA LEU A 144 -9.84 -13.47 7.58
C LEU A 144 -10.34 -14.26 6.36
N LYS A 145 -11.14 -15.33 6.58
CA LYS A 145 -11.78 -16.06 5.47
C LYS A 145 -12.75 -15.17 4.70
N ARG A 146 -13.50 -14.31 5.38
CA ARG A 146 -14.46 -13.37 4.78
C ARG A 146 -13.74 -12.27 3.99
N ILE A 147 -12.83 -11.54 4.63
CA ILE A 147 -12.06 -10.44 4.02
C ILE A 147 -11.35 -10.93 2.76
N ARG A 148 -10.66 -12.07 2.79
CA ARG A 148 -9.98 -12.60 1.60
C ARG A 148 -10.88 -12.89 0.40
N LYS A 149 -12.18 -13.13 0.62
CA LYS A 149 -13.16 -13.34 -0.47
C LYS A 149 -13.71 -12.03 -1.03
N ILE A 150 -13.78 -10.99 -0.22
CA ILE A 150 -14.44 -9.72 -0.57
C ILE A 150 -13.47 -8.55 -0.73
N MET A 151 -12.18 -8.76 -0.43
CA MET A 151 -11.16 -7.71 -0.49
C MET A 151 -11.18 -7.05 -1.87
N HIS A 152 -11.33 -5.73 -1.85
CA HIS A 152 -11.25 -4.89 -3.03
C HIS A 152 -10.21 -3.83 -2.78
N PHE A 153 -9.44 -3.50 -3.80
CA PHE A 153 -8.33 -2.54 -3.69
C PHE A 153 -8.65 -1.30 -4.54
N PRO A 154 -9.19 -0.23 -3.93
CA PRO A 154 -9.55 1.00 -4.63
C PRO A 154 -8.41 1.58 -5.47
N THR A 155 -7.16 1.41 -5.01
CA THR A 155 -5.93 1.80 -5.71
C THR A 155 -5.88 1.31 -7.16
N GLN A 156 -6.29 0.06 -7.41
CA GLN A 156 -6.30 -0.52 -8.76
C GLN A 156 -7.31 0.21 -9.68
N LYS A 157 -8.51 0.52 -9.16
CA LYS A 157 -9.55 1.26 -9.90
C LYS A 157 -9.11 2.70 -10.20
N ILE A 158 -8.47 3.35 -9.24
CA ILE A 158 -7.92 4.69 -9.39
C ILE A 158 -6.78 4.68 -10.42
N GLY A 159 -5.85 3.74 -10.31
CA GLY A 159 -4.74 3.57 -11.25
C GLY A 159 -5.24 3.43 -12.69
N LYS A 160 -6.21 2.54 -12.93
CA LYS A 160 -6.85 2.36 -14.25
C LYS A 160 -7.43 3.66 -14.80
N LYS A 161 -8.11 4.46 -13.96
CA LYS A 161 -8.72 5.73 -14.38
C LYS A 161 -7.66 6.80 -14.69
N LEU A 162 -6.54 6.80 -13.97
CA LEU A 162 -5.44 7.74 -14.19
C LEU A 162 -4.46 7.30 -15.29
N GLY A 163 -4.58 6.06 -15.79
CA GLY A 163 -3.64 5.47 -16.75
C GLY A 163 -2.32 5.03 -16.12
N ILE A 164 -2.34 4.66 -14.83
CA ILE A 164 -1.20 4.14 -14.08
C ILE A 164 -1.44 2.67 -13.74
N LYS A 165 -0.52 1.80 -14.17
CA LYS A 165 -0.54 0.38 -13.79
C LYS A 165 -0.12 0.25 -12.33
N VAL A 166 -0.94 -0.43 -11.52
CA VAL A 166 -0.64 -0.68 -10.10
C VAL A 166 -0.22 -2.13 -9.94
N GLU A 167 0.98 -2.35 -9.40
CA GLU A 167 1.54 -3.68 -9.13
C GLU A 167 1.62 -3.89 -7.62
N SER A 168 0.95 -4.92 -7.10
CA SER A 168 0.86 -5.18 -5.66
C SER A 168 1.41 -6.59 -5.36
N PRO A 169 2.71 -6.74 -5.03
CA PRO A 169 3.37 -8.05 -4.90
C PRO A 169 2.71 -8.98 -3.86
N PHE A 170 2.14 -8.41 -2.80
CA PHE A 170 1.40 -9.16 -1.78
C PHE A 170 0.18 -9.89 -2.36
N LEU A 171 -0.42 -9.36 -3.42
CA LEU A 171 -1.56 -9.96 -4.13
C LEU A 171 -1.14 -10.99 -5.20
N SER A 172 0.15 -11.31 -5.30
CA SER A 172 0.57 -12.43 -6.16
C SER A 172 0.00 -13.74 -5.63
N LYS A 173 -0.35 -14.66 -6.54
CA LYS A 173 -0.94 -15.96 -6.19
C LYS A 173 -0.07 -16.71 -5.16
N LYS A 174 1.25 -16.73 -5.36
CA LYS A 174 2.20 -17.40 -4.46
C LYS A 174 2.18 -16.82 -3.04
N VAL A 175 2.16 -15.50 -2.90
CA VAL A 175 2.10 -14.84 -1.59
C VAL A 175 0.75 -15.09 -0.92
N MET A 176 -0.35 -14.98 -1.65
CA MET A 176 -1.69 -15.24 -1.12
C MET A 176 -1.85 -16.69 -0.65
N ASP A 177 -1.39 -17.66 -1.43
CA ASP A 177 -1.50 -19.08 -1.08
C ASP A 177 -0.63 -19.42 0.13
N PHE A 178 0.58 -18.85 0.21
CA PHE A 178 1.42 -18.93 1.41
C PHE A 178 0.70 -18.33 2.63
N ALA A 179 0.17 -17.12 2.53
CA ALA A 179 -0.54 -16.47 3.62
C ALA A 179 -1.76 -17.28 4.10
N LYS A 180 -2.48 -17.95 3.20
CA LYS A 180 -3.59 -18.85 3.55
C LYS A 180 -3.12 -20.09 4.31
N SER A 181 -1.95 -20.64 3.96
CA SER A 181 -1.40 -21.84 4.59
C SER A 181 -0.88 -21.62 6.02
N LEU A 182 -0.58 -20.38 6.39
CA LEU A 182 -0.04 -20.05 7.72
C LEU A 182 -1.07 -20.26 8.84
N PRO A 183 -0.71 -20.95 9.94
CA PRO A 183 -1.49 -20.96 11.17
C PRO A 183 -1.72 -19.56 11.73
N LEU A 184 -2.74 -19.39 12.57
CA LEU A 184 -3.10 -18.09 13.11
C LEU A 184 -2.00 -17.49 13.98
N ASP A 185 -1.31 -18.31 14.78
CA ASP A 185 -0.29 -17.87 15.73
C ASP A 185 0.95 -17.26 15.06
N TYR A 186 1.14 -17.49 13.75
CA TYR A 186 2.17 -16.82 12.96
C TYR A 186 1.75 -15.43 12.44
N LYS A 187 0.46 -15.10 12.53
CA LYS A 187 -0.11 -13.83 12.07
C LYS A 187 -0.36 -12.88 13.22
N ILE A 188 -0.83 -13.41 14.35
CA ILE A 188 -1.19 -12.62 15.53
C ILE A 188 -0.49 -13.20 16.74
N ASN A 189 0.25 -12.34 17.43
CA ASN A 189 0.81 -12.61 18.73
C ASN A 189 0.09 -11.71 19.74
N LYS A 190 -0.56 -12.32 20.73
CA LYS A 190 -1.34 -11.63 21.77
C LYS A 190 -0.47 -11.20 22.94
#